data_AF-A0A366E0R7-F1
#
_entry.id   AF-A0A366E0R7-F1
#
_cell.length_a   1.000
_cell.length_b   1.000
_cell.length_c   1.000
_cell.angle_alpha   90.00
_cell.angle_beta   90.00
_cell.angle_gamma   90.00
#
_symmetry.space_group_name_H-M   'P 1'
#
loop_
_entity.id
_entity.type
_entity.pdbx_description
1 polymer ?
#
loop_
_entity_poly.entity_id
_entity_poly.type
_entity_poly.pdbx_seq_one_letter_code
_entity_poly.pdbx_strand_id
1 'polypeptide(L)'
;MIIGYVFYSFILLATLFVSYFYIHYAMKTTTIGLYANVIVASVMQLSAYALAVFGWFLYTFLQHTSHFFIGLQIAIWVFVICEVCLISIVLYQYKKEEIIRLASNVWSFSKRNYFKLVKRMKSVRNIKKKEEA
;
A
#
# COMPACT_ATOMS: atom_id res chain seq x y z
N MET A 1 -35.36 6.59 2.76
CA MET A 1 -34.67 6.05 1.57
C MET A 1 -33.48 6.90 1.15
N ILE A 2 -33.68 8.12 0.63
CA ILE A 2 -32.60 8.99 0.12
C ILE A 2 -31.46 9.20 1.14
N ILE A 3 -31.82 9.50 2.40
CA ILE A 3 -30.84 9.67 3.49
C ILE A 3 -29.97 8.42 3.67
N GLY A 4 -30.54 7.22 3.57
CA GLY A 4 -29.79 5.96 3.65
C GLY A 4 -28.76 5.82 2.54
N TYR A 5 -29.13 6.14 1.29
CA TYR A 5 -28.19 6.11 0.16
C TYR A 5 -27.05 7.11 0.30
N VAL A 6 -27.31 8.29 0.87
CA VAL A 6 -26.30 9.32 1.16
C VAL A 6 -25.31 8.81 2.20
N PHE A 7 -25.80 8.30 3.33
CA PHE A 7 -24.94 7.71 4.37
C PHE A 7 -24.14 6.53 3.84
N TYR A 8 -24.77 5.67 3.04
CA TYR A 8 -24.12 4.50 2.45
C TYR A 8 -22.96 4.88 1.53
N SER A 9 -23.20 5.85 0.64
CA SER A 9 -22.16 6.38 -0.26
C SER A 9 -21.03 7.06 0.51
N PHE A 10 -21.36 7.79 1.58
CA PHE A 10 -20.37 8.46 2.41
C PHE A 10 -19.45 7.46 3.14
N ILE A 11 -20.01 6.37 3.66
CA ILE A 11 -19.23 5.29 4.30
C ILE A 11 -18.28 4.66 3.28
N LEU A 12 -18.74 4.39 2.05
CA LEU A 12 -17.90 3.84 0.99
C LEU A 12 -16.76 4.79 0.63
N LEU A 13 -17.01 6.09 0.53
CA LEU A 13 -15.97 7.11 0.31
C LEU A 13 -14.97 7.18 1.48
N ALA A 14 -15.43 7.04 2.71
CA ALA A 14 -14.55 7.04 3.88
C ALA A 14 -13.53 5.88 3.85
N THR A 15 -13.88 4.74 3.25
CA THR A 15 -12.95 3.60 3.13
C THR A 15 -11.73 3.92 2.27
N LEU A 16 -11.87 4.77 1.25
CA LEU A 16 -10.75 5.24 0.43
C LEU A 16 -9.81 6.11 1.26
N PHE A 17 -10.36 6.99 2.10
CA PHE A 17 -9.56 7.86 2.95
C PHE A 17 -8.74 7.08 3.97
N VAL A 18 -9.35 6.08 4.62
CA VAL A 18 -8.66 5.20 5.57
C VAL A 18 -7.54 4.41 4.89
N SER A 19 -7.81 3.86 3.70
CA SER A 19 -6.82 3.07 2.95
C SER A 19 -5.65 3.93 2.47
N TYR A 20 -5.91 5.17 2.05
CA TYR A 20 -4.88 6.14 1.69
C TYR A 20 -4.00 6.53 2.90
N PHE A 21 -4.62 6.82 4.04
CA PHE A 21 -3.89 7.13 5.29
C PHE A 21 -3.02 5.95 5.74
N TYR A 22 -3.53 4.73 5.63
CA TYR A 22 -2.77 3.52 5.91
C TYR A 22 -1.50 3.45 5.04
N ILE A 23 -1.61 3.60 3.71
CA ILE A 23 -0.43 3.53 2.82
C ILE A 23 0.56 4.64 3.17
N HIS A 24 0.08 5.87 3.38
CA HIS A 24 0.95 7.00 3.72
C HIS A 24 1.75 6.75 5.00
N TYR A 25 1.09 6.18 6.02
CA TYR A 25 1.73 5.82 7.27
C TYR A 25 2.69 4.63 7.09
N ALA A 26 2.26 3.56 6.41
CA ALA A 26 3.03 2.35 6.20
C ALA A 26 4.31 2.62 5.39
N MET A 27 4.26 3.47 4.36
CA MET A 27 5.44 3.85 3.57
C MET A 27 6.48 4.63 4.38
N LYS A 28 6.03 5.40 5.40
CA LYS A 28 6.90 6.16 6.31
C LYS A 28 7.51 5.29 7.40
N THR A 29 6.74 4.37 7.98
CA THR A 29 7.13 3.62 9.18
C THR A 29 7.73 2.25 8.87
N THR A 30 7.38 1.64 7.75
CA THR A 30 7.82 0.29 7.40
C THR A 30 8.83 0.29 6.25
N THR A 31 9.55 -0.82 6.12
CA THR A 31 10.42 -1.13 4.98
C THR A 31 9.74 -2.04 3.95
N ILE A 32 8.43 -2.24 4.07
CA ILE A 32 7.63 -3.09 3.18
C ILE A 32 7.56 -2.39 1.81
N GLY A 33 7.74 -3.17 0.73
CA GLY A 33 7.70 -2.64 -0.64
C GLY A 33 6.34 -2.07 -1.01
N LEU A 34 6.32 -1.14 -1.96
CA LEU A 34 5.13 -0.40 -2.37
C LEU A 34 3.97 -1.34 -2.74
N TYR A 35 4.26 -2.34 -3.57
CA TYR A 35 3.26 -3.30 -4.05
C TYR A 35 2.58 -4.06 -2.91
N ALA A 36 3.32 -4.44 -1.86
CA ALA A 36 2.74 -5.15 -0.73
C ALA A 36 1.84 -4.22 0.10
N ASN A 37 2.23 -2.96 0.31
CA ASN A 37 1.38 -1.98 0.99
C ASN A 37 0.11 -1.66 0.20
N VAL A 38 0.18 -1.59 -1.13
CA VAL A 38 -0.99 -1.43 -2.01
C VAL A 38 -1.93 -2.63 -1.86
N ILE A 39 -1.42 -3.85 -1.90
CA ILE A 39 -2.25 -5.06 -1.73
C ILE A 39 -2.96 -5.06 -0.38
N VAL A 40 -2.25 -4.76 0.71
CA VAL A 40 -2.86 -4.73 2.04
C VAL A 40 -3.95 -3.65 2.12
N ALA A 41 -3.69 -2.47 1.56
CA ALA A 41 -4.68 -1.39 1.51
C ALA A 41 -5.92 -1.77 0.68
N SER A 42 -5.75 -2.41 -0.47
CA SER A 42 -6.88 -2.90 -1.28
C SER A 42 -7.67 -3.99 -0.55
N VAL A 43 -7.02 -4.87 0.21
CA VAL A 43 -7.71 -5.88 1.04
C VAL A 43 -8.49 -5.21 2.18
N MET A 44 -7.94 -4.18 2.82
CA MET A 44 -8.64 -3.39 3.82
C MET A 44 -9.87 -2.69 3.23
N GLN A 45 -9.71 -2.08 2.05
CA GLN A 45 -10.80 -1.43 1.33
C GLN A 45 -11.90 -2.41 0.96
N LEU A 46 -11.54 -3.60 0.44
CA LEU A 46 -12.48 -4.68 0.13
C LEU A 46 -13.22 -5.18 1.37
N SER A 47 -12.53 -5.28 2.50
CA SER A 47 -13.14 -5.73 3.76
C SER A 47 -14.16 -4.72 4.28
N ALA A 48 -13.81 -3.44 4.26
CA ALA A 48 -14.72 -2.37 4.67
C ALA A 48 -15.91 -2.22 3.70
N TYR A 49 -15.65 -2.41 2.40
CA TYR A 49 -16.69 -2.51 1.37
C TYR A 49 -17.68 -3.64 1.67
N ALA A 50 -17.19 -4.86 1.93
CA ALA A 50 -18.04 -6.00 2.23
C ALA A 50 -18.90 -5.75 3.48
N LEU A 51 -18.32 -5.12 4.51
CA LEU A 51 -19.05 -4.73 5.71
C LEU A 51 -20.15 -3.70 5.42
N ALA A 52 -19.86 -2.71 4.57
CA ALA A 52 -20.83 -1.71 4.16
C ALA A 52 -21.99 -2.34 3.37
N VAL A 53 -21.69 -3.20 2.39
CA VAL A 53 -22.71 -3.94 1.62
C VAL A 53 -23.57 -4.80 2.55
N PHE A 54 -22.97 -5.45 3.55
CA PHE A 54 -23.71 -6.21 4.54
C PHE A 54 -24.61 -5.33 5.42
N GLY A 55 -24.14 -4.16 5.85
CA GLY A 55 -24.97 -3.18 6.56
C GLY A 55 -26.14 -2.68 5.71
N TRP A 56 -25.90 -2.44 4.42
CA TRP A 56 -26.95 -2.06 3.46
C TRP A 56 -27.97 -3.18 3.24
N PHE A 57 -27.51 -4.42 3.16
CA PHE A 57 -28.37 -5.59 3.10
C PHE A 57 -29.30 -5.64 4.31
N LEU A 58 -28.78 -5.52 5.54
CA LEU A 58 -29.60 -5.51 6.76
C LEU A 58 -30.63 -4.37 6.77
N TYR A 59 -30.24 -3.19 6.30
CA TYR A 59 -31.14 -2.03 6.23
C TYR A 59 -32.28 -2.23 5.20
N THR A 60 -31.98 -2.82 4.05
CA THR A 60 -32.96 -2.99 2.95
C THR A 60 -33.77 -4.28 3.03
N PHE A 61 -33.33 -5.28 3.81
CA PHE A 61 -33.97 -6.59 3.96
C PHE A 61 -35.45 -6.51 4.36
N LEU A 62 -35.80 -5.56 5.22
CA LEU A 62 -37.17 -5.36 5.72
C LEU A 62 -38.03 -4.44 4.85
N GLN A 63 -37.45 -3.75 3.86
CA GLN A 63 -38.15 -2.74 3.07
C GLN A 63 -38.57 -3.30 1.70
N HIS A 64 -37.63 -3.50 0.79
CA HIS A 64 -37.87 -4.12 -0.52
C HIS A 64 -36.54 -4.56 -1.15
N THR A 65 -36.54 -5.73 -1.81
CA THR A 65 -35.37 -6.30 -2.49
C THR A 65 -34.84 -5.42 -3.63
N SER A 66 -35.67 -4.61 -4.27
CA SER A 66 -35.25 -3.68 -5.33
C SER A 66 -34.22 -2.64 -4.85
N HIS A 67 -34.37 -2.14 -3.62
CA HIS A 67 -33.43 -1.17 -3.03
C HIS A 67 -32.07 -1.78 -2.71
N PHE A 68 -32.05 -3.09 -2.40
CA PHE A 68 -30.81 -3.83 -2.23
C PHE A 68 -30.01 -3.87 -3.54
N PHE A 69 -30.64 -4.25 -4.66
CA PHE A 69 -29.96 -4.33 -5.96
C PHE A 69 -29.42 -2.98 -6.44
N ILE A 70 -30.20 -1.91 -6.29
CA ILE A 70 -29.77 -0.56 -6.64
C ILE A 70 -28.55 -0.14 -5.79
N GLY A 71 -28.62 -0.39 -4.48
CA GLY A 71 -27.49 -0.07 -3.59
C GLY A 71 -26.25 -0.89 -3.91
N LEU A 72 -26.41 -2.19 -4.21
CA LEU A 72 -25.30 -3.06 -4.61
C LEU A 72 -24.62 -2.56 -5.89
N GLN A 73 -25.41 -2.14 -6.89
CA GLN A 73 -24.86 -1.61 -8.14
C GLN A 73 -24.05 -0.33 -7.89
N ILE A 74 -24.58 0.60 -7.08
CA ILE A 74 -23.86 1.82 -6.68
C ILE A 74 -22.56 1.46 -5.95
N ALA A 75 -22.62 0.50 -5.03
CA ALA A 75 -21.47 0.07 -4.26
C ALA A 75 -20.35 -0.44 -5.15
N ILE A 76 -20.66 -1.31 -6.13
CA ILE A 76 -19.67 -1.87 -7.05
C ILE A 76 -19.00 -0.76 -7.86
N TRP A 77 -19.76 0.18 -8.40
CA TRP A 77 -19.20 1.30 -9.16
C TRP A 77 -18.28 2.18 -8.31
N VAL A 78 -18.71 2.53 -7.10
CA VAL A 78 -17.91 3.33 -6.17
C VAL A 78 -16.64 2.57 -5.78
N PHE A 79 -16.73 1.27 -5.50
CA PHE A 79 -15.57 0.44 -5.15
C PHE A 79 -14.51 0.42 -6.26
N VAL A 80 -14.93 0.19 -7.51
CA VAL A 80 -14.01 0.17 -8.66
C VAL A 80 -13.33 1.53 -8.84
N ILE A 81 -14.11 2.61 -8.79
CA ILE A 81 -13.55 3.97 -8.92
C ILE A 81 -12.55 4.25 -7.79
N CYS A 82 -12.88 3.88 -6.56
CA CYS A 82 -12.01 4.07 -5.40
C CYS A 82 -10.70 3.26 -5.50
N GLU A 83 -10.75 1.99 -5.90
CA GLU A 83 -9.55 1.17 -6.11
C GLU A 83 -8.63 1.78 -7.18
N VAL A 84 -9.20 2.16 -8.33
CA VAL A 84 -8.42 2.80 -9.41
C VAL A 84 -7.80 4.10 -8.94
N CYS A 85 -8.54 4.92 -8.19
CA CYS A 85 -8.02 6.17 -7.61
C CYS A 85 -6.88 5.90 -6.62
N LEU A 86 -7.06 4.95 -5.70
CA LEU A 86 -6.06 4.60 -4.69
C LEU A 86 -4.75 4.15 -5.35
N ILE A 87 -4.83 3.18 -6.27
CA ILE A 87 -3.67 2.66 -7.00
C ILE A 87 -2.97 3.77 -7.77
N SER A 88 -3.74 4.62 -8.46
CA SER A 88 -3.18 5.72 -9.26
C SER A 88 -2.44 6.75 -8.41
N ILE A 89 -3.04 7.19 -7.29
CA ILE A 89 -2.42 8.16 -6.37
C ILE A 89 -1.13 7.59 -5.78
N VAL A 90 -1.17 6.34 -5.33
CA VAL A 90 -0.03 5.70 -4.66
C VAL A 90 1.12 5.48 -5.64
N LEU A 91 0.84 5.00 -6.84
CA LEU A 91 1.86 4.86 -7.89
C LEU A 91 2.43 6.22 -8.30
N TYR A 92 1.59 7.26 -8.40
CA TYR A 92 2.07 8.59 -8.76
C TYR A 92 3.01 9.18 -7.69
N GLN A 93 2.63 9.05 -6.42
CA GLN A 93 3.35 9.68 -5.32
C GLN A 93 4.63 8.93 -4.94
N TYR A 94 4.58 7.59 -4.86
CA TYR A 94 5.64 6.82 -4.22
C TYR A 94 6.55 6.05 -5.18
N LYS A 95 6.21 5.93 -6.46
CA LYS A 95 7.06 5.22 -7.44
C LYS A 95 8.46 5.84 -7.54
N LYS A 96 8.59 7.16 -7.46
CA LYS A 96 9.89 7.83 -7.47
C LYS A 96 10.66 7.63 -6.17
N GLU A 97 9.98 7.69 -5.03
CA GLU A 97 10.58 7.51 -3.71
C GLU A 97 11.13 6.09 -3.51
N GLU A 98 10.40 5.07 -3.96
CA GLU A 98 10.83 3.68 -3.86
C GLU A 98 12.10 3.41 -4.68
N ILE A 99 12.17 3.93 -5.91
CA ILE A 99 13.36 3.79 -6.77
C ILE A 99 14.59 4.45 -6.14
N ILE A 100 14.43 5.66 -5.58
CA ILE A 100 15.51 6.38 -4.90
C ILE A 100 15.99 5.61 -3.65
N ARG A 101 15.05 5.07 -2.87
CA ARG A 101 15.34 4.31 -1.64
C ARG A 101 16.07 2.99 -1.95
N LEU A 102 15.65 2.29 -3.02
CA LEU A 102 16.34 1.11 -3.56
C LEU A 102 17.76 1.45 -4.01
N ALA A 103 17.93 2.52 -4.80
CA ALA A 103 19.25 2.94 -5.28
C ALA A 103 20.19 3.28 -4.11
N SER A 104 19.70 4.00 -3.10
CA SER A 104 20.48 4.32 -1.89
C SER A 104 20.89 3.08 -1.10
N ASN A 105 19.97 2.11 -0.93
CA ASN A 105 20.28 0.86 -0.25
C ASN A 105 21.31 0.04 -1.02
N VAL A 106 21.16 -0.12 -2.34
CA VAL A 106 22.13 -0.81 -3.20
C VAL A 106 23.49 -0.12 -3.17
N TRP A 107 23.51 1.22 -3.22
CA TRP A 107 24.73 2.01 -3.11
C TRP A 107 25.44 1.80 -1.76
N SER A 108 24.69 1.85 -0.66
CA SER A 108 25.23 1.64 0.69
C SER A 108 25.78 0.22 0.87
N PHE A 109 25.11 -0.78 0.29
CA PHE A 109 25.53 -2.17 0.31
C PHE A 109 26.82 -2.38 -0.50
N SER A 110 26.86 -1.81 -1.71
CA SER A 110 28.04 -1.82 -2.57
C SER A 110 29.24 -1.16 -1.89
N LYS A 111 29.05 0.01 -1.28
CA LYS A 111 30.10 0.71 -0.52
C LYS A 111 30.64 -0.11 0.66
N ARG A 112 29.75 -0.78 1.42
CA ARG A 112 30.16 -1.68 2.52
C ARG A 112 30.99 -2.86 2.03
N ASN A 113 30.57 -3.50 0.94
CA ASN A 113 31.31 -4.63 0.37
C ASN A 113 32.65 -4.20 -0.23
N TYR A 114 32.69 -3.06 -0.91
CA TYR A 114 33.93 -2.50 -1.45
C TYR A 114 34.94 -2.19 -0.32
N PHE A 115 34.50 -1.53 0.76
CA PHE A 115 35.37 -1.28 1.92
C PHE A 115 35.88 -2.56 2.58
N LYS A 116 35.04 -3.60 2.71
CA LYS A 116 35.47 -4.91 3.22
C LYS A 116 36.54 -5.55 2.31
N LEU A 117 36.35 -5.49 1.00
CA LEU A 117 37.30 -6.03 0.02
C LEU A 117 38.65 -5.30 0.07
N VAL A 118 38.63 -3.97 0.06
CA VAL A 118 39.85 -3.15 0.19
C VAL A 118 40.59 -3.45 1.49
N LYS A 119 39.87 -3.57 2.61
CA LYS A 119 40.47 -3.91 3.91
C LYS A 119 41.11 -5.31 3.90
N ARG A 120 40.46 -6.30 3.28
CA ARG A 120 41.03 -7.66 3.08
C ARG A 120 42.29 -7.63 2.22
N MET A 121 42.27 -6.94 1.08
CA MET A 121 43.44 -6.85 0.21
C MET A 121 44.62 -6.19 0.92
N LYS A 122 44.38 -5.17 1.73
CA LYS A 122 45.42 -4.49 2.52
C LYS A 122 46.01 -5.40 3.60
N SER A 123 45.22 -6.25 4.25
CA SER A 123 45.75 -7.19 5.24
C SER A 123 46.59 -8.30 4.58
N VAL A 124 46.14 -8.85 3.45
CA VAL A 124 46.90 -9.86 2.68
C VAL A 124 48.25 -9.31 2.22
N ARG A 125 48.28 -8.07 1.73
CA ARG A 125 49.53 -7.40 1.33
C ARG A 125 50.50 -7.22 2.50
N ASN A 126 50.00 -6.88 3.69
CA ASN A 126 50.84 -6.74 4.88
C ASN A 126 51.40 -8.07 5.41
N ILE A 127 50.70 -9.19 5.18
CA ILE A 127 51.18 -10.53 5.53
C ILE A 127 52.33 -10.94 4.61
N LYS A 128 52.17 -10.82 3.28
CA LYS A 128 53.25 -11.09 2.33
C LYS A 128 54.52 -10.28 2.61
N LYS A 129 54.37 -8.99 2.94
CA LYS A 129 55.50 -8.11 3.23
C LYS A 129 56.26 -8.47 4.52
N LYS A 130 55.66 -9.27 5.41
CA LYS A 130 56.32 -9.82 6.61
C LYS A 130 56.99 -11.17 6.36
N GLU A 131 56.61 -11.90 5.31
CA GLU A 131 57.25 -13.17 4.93
C GLU A 131 58.50 -12.95 4.07
N GLU A 132 58.62 -11.79 3.43
CA GLU A 132 59.77 -11.40 2.58
C GLU A 132 60.86 -10.61 3.35
N ALA A 133 60.67 -10.33 4.65
CA ALA A 133 61.59 -9.57 5.50
C ALA A 133 62.11 -10.45 6.65
#